data_AF-A0A0F9UWY7-F1
#
_entry.id   AF-A0A0F9UWY7-F1
#
_cell.length_a   1.000
_cell.length_b   1.000
_cell.length_c   1.000
_cell.angle_alpha   90.00
_cell.angle_beta   90.00
_cell.angle_gamma   90.00
#
_symmetry.space_group_name_H-M   'P 1'
#
loop_
_entity.id
_entity.type
_entity.pdbx_description
1 polymer ?
#
loop_
_entity_poly.entity_id
_entity_poly.type
_entity_poly.pdbx_seq_one_letter_code
_entity_poly.pdbx_strand_id
1 'polypeptide(L)'
;MTEKTVTATRFKSDCLKLIDAMNRDHEPVVVTRHGKPVAKMVPVETTEGRQSLFGAMKDTILDYDDIISPASDPEDWDALR
;
A
#
# COMPACT_ATOMS: atom_id res chain seq x y z
N MET A 1 2.64 -5.93 -11.01
CA MET A 1 1.53 -4.96 -11.14
C MET A 1 1.01 -5.07 -12.56
N THR A 2 -0.20 -5.56 -12.74
CA THR A 2 -0.79 -5.78 -14.07
C THR A 2 -1.47 -4.48 -14.49
N GLU A 3 -0.88 -3.76 -15.44
CA GLU A 3 -1.44 -2.49 -15.91
C GLU A 3 -2.51 -2.75 -16.97
N LYS A 4 -3.77 -2.42 -16.67
CA LYS A 4 -4.88 -2.63 -17.62
C LYS A 4 -4.80 -1.58 -18.73
N THR A 5 -4.82 -2.02 -19.98
CA THR A 5 -4.78 -1.10 -21.14
C THR A 5 -6.12 -1.08 -21.86
N VAL A 6 -6.66 0.11 -22.14
CA VAL A 6 -7.92 0.32 -22.85
C VAL A 6 -7.76 1.30 -23.99
N THR A 7 -8.62 1.22 -25.02
CA THR A 7 -8.65 2.22 -26.10
C THR A 7 -9.44 3.45 -25.67
N ALA A 8 -9.15 4.61 -26.27
CA ALA A 8 -9.87 5.86 -26.03
C ALA A 8 -11.37 5.73 -26.32
N THR A 9 -11.76 4.92 -27.31
CA THR A 9 -13.16 4.64 -27.61
C THR A 9 -13.85 3.90 -26.47
N ARG A 10 -13.22 2.85 -25.93
CA ARG A 10 -13.75 2.11 -24.78
C ARG A 10 -13.74 2.94 -23.50
N PHE A 11 -12.70 3.74 -23.30
CA PHE A 11 -12.64 4.68 -22.20
C PHE A 11 -13.82 5.66 -22.25
N LYS A 12 -14.16 6.19 -23.44
CA LYS A 12 -15.30 7.10 -23.61
C LYS A 12 -16.66 6.42 -23.31
N SER A 13 -16.84 5.14 -23.67
CA SER A 13 -18.10 4.42 -23.41
C SER A 13 -18.24 3.94 -21.97
N ASP A 14 -17.14 3.50 -21.36
CA ASP A 14 -17.14 2.79 -20.07
C ASP A 14 -16.46 3.60 -18.95
N CYS A 15 -16.31 4.92 -19.11
CA CYS A 15 -15.50 5.78 -18.25
C CYS A 15 -15.76 5.56 -16.75
N LEU A 16 -17.01 5.70 -16.30
CA LEU A 16 -17.37 5.57 -14.89
C LEU A 16 -17.11 4.16 -14.36
N LYS A 17 -17.44 3.12 -15.14
CA LYS A 17 -17.19 1.73 -14.76
C LYS A 17 -15.68 1.44 -14.60
N LEU A 18 -14.85 2.03 -15.45
CA LEU A 18 -13.40 1.89 -15.36
C LEU A 18 -12.84 2.62 -14.14
N ILE A 19 -13.37 3.80 -13.81
CA ILE A 19 -12.99 4.54 -12.60
C ILE A 19 -13.37 3.75 -11.34
N ASP A 20 -14.61 3.24 -11.27
CA ASP A 20 -15.08 2.44 -10.14
C ASP A 20 -14.28 1.15 -9.97
N ALA A 21 -13.97 0.47 -11.08
CA ALA A 21 -13.14 -0.73 -11.07
C ALA A 21 -11.72 -0.41 -10.55
N MET A 22 -11.08 0.62 -11.11
CA MET A 22 -9.74 1.10 -10.71
C MET A 22 -9.67 1.44 -9.22
N ASN A 23 -10.68 2.15 -8.69
CA ASN A 23 -10.71 2.50 -7.27
C ASN A 23 -10.93 1.29 -6.36
N ARG A 24 -11.63 0.26 -6.85
CA ARG A 24 -11.87 -0.98 -6.09
C ARG A 24 -10.68 -1.93 -6.11
N ASP A 25 -10.07 -2.11 -7.27
CA ASP A 25 -8.96 -3.06 -7.46
C ASP A 25 -7.57 -2.43 -7.20
N HIS A 26 -7.51 -1.10 -7.09
CA HIS A 26 -6.28 -0.33 -6.97
C HIS A 26 -5.29 -0.57 -8.12
N GLU A 27 -5.79 -0.97 -9.30
CA GLU A 27 -4.97 -1.23 -10.48
C GLU A 27 -5.01 -0.04 -11.46
N PRO A 28 -3.85 0.52 -11.85
CA PRO A 28 -3.80 1.59 -12.83
C PRO A 28 -4.34 1.18 -14.21
N VAL A 29 -4.96 2.14 -14.91
CA VAL A 29 -5.50 1.95 -16.26
C VAL A 29 -4.82 2.90 -17.24
N VAL A 30 -4.23 2.36 -18.31
CA VAL A 30 -3.65 3.12 -19.41
C VAL A 30 -4.64 3.26 -20.56
N VAL A 31 -4.91 4.48 -20.96
CA VAL A 31 -5.73 4.81 -22.13
C VAL A 31 -4.83 4.99 -23.34
N THR A 32 -5.16 4.32 -24.43
CA THR A 32 -4.43 4.36 -25.70
C THR A 32 -5.28 4.95 -26.81
N ARG A 33 -4.66 5.63 -27.76
CA ARG A 33 -5.29 6.10 -29.00
C ARG A 33 -4.43 5.66 -30.17
N HIS A 34 -5.00 4.90 -31.10
CA HIS A 34 -4.26 4.28 -32.22
C HIS A 34 -3.06 3.44 -31.76
N GLY A 35 -3.23 2.66 -30.68
CA GLY A 35 -2.18 1.81 -30.10
C GLY A 35 -1.10 2.56 -29.30
N LYS A 36 -1.13 3.89 -29.25
CA LYS A 36 -0.18 4.70 -28.49
C LYS A 36 -0.78 5.10 -27.14
N PRO A 37 -0.08 4.93 -26.01
CA PRO A 37 -0.51 5.46 -24.71
C PRO A 37 -0.68 6.98 -24.77
N VAL A 38 -1.79 7.49 -24.24
CA VAL A 38 -2.10 8.93 -24.23
C VAL A 38 -2.46 9.47 -22.85
N ALA A 39 -2.94 8.61 -21.95
CA ALA A 39 -3.25 8.97 -20.58
C ALA A 39 -3.14 7.75 -19.67
N LYS A 40 -2.94 7.98 -18.38
CA LYS A 40 -2.95 6.97 -17.34
C LYS A 40 -3.84 7.45 -16.19
N MET A 41 -4.75 6.61 -15.77
CA MET A 41 -5.55 6.82 -14.57
C MET A 41 -4.97 5.98 -13.45
N VAL A 42 -4.87 6.58 -12.27
CA VAL A 42 -4.45 5.93 -11.04
C VAL A 42 -5.50 6.18 -9.97
N PRO A 43 -5.71 5.23 -9.04
CA PRO A 43 -6.52 5.48 -7.86
C PRO A 43 -6.03 6.73 -7.13
N VAL A 44 -6.96 7.55 -6.64
CA VAL A 44 -6.59 8.67 -5.78
C VAL A 44 -6.09 8.10 -4.46
N GLU A 45 -4.88 8.47 -4.05
CA GLU A 45 -4.39 8.16 -2.72
C GLU A 45 -5.16 9.01 -1.70
N THR A 46 -6.18 8.43 -1.08
CA THR A 46 -6.88 9.11 0.02
C THR A 46 -6.04 9.00 1.29
N THR A 47 -5.64 10.15 1.84
CA THR A 47 -5.05 10.21 3.19
C THR A 47 -6.09 9.94 4.27
N GLU A 48 -7.38 10.05 3.93
CA GLU A 48 -8.50 9.74 4.80
C GLU A 48 -8.47 8.25 5.18
N GLY A 49 -8.11 7.96 6.43
CA GLY A 49 -8.03 6.60 6.98
C GLY A 49 -6.61 6.07 7.20
N ARG A 50 -5.57 6.70 6.62
CA ARG A 50 -4.19 6.41 7.04
C ARG A 50 -3.90 7.21 8.30
N GLN A 51 -4.13 6.60 9.45
CA GLN A 51 -3.45 7.06 10.66
C GLN A 51 -1.95 7.05 10.37
N SER A 52 -1.31 8.18 10.61
CA SER A 52 0.14 8.28 10.50
C SER A 52 0.77 7.19 11.37
N LEU A 53 1.63 6.35 10.80
CA LEU A 53 2.46 5.44 11.59
C LEU A 53 3.38 6.24 12.52
N PHE A 54 3.74 7.46 12.11
CA PHE A 54 4.50 8.38 12.94
C PHE A 54 3.66 8.80 14.14
N GLY A 55 4.09 8.39 15.33
CA GLY A 55 3.39 8.65 16.59
C GLY A 55 2.31 7.64 16.96
N ALA A 56 2.12 6.55 16.19
CA ALA A 56 1.13 5.52 16.52
C ALA A 56 1.40 4.81 17.86
N MET A 57 2.67 4.77 18.29
CA MET A 57 3.11 4.24 19.60
C MET A 57 3.53 5.35 20.58
N LYS A 58 3.11 6.59 20.33
CA LYS A 58 3.39 7.67 21.28
C LYS A 58 2.76 7.30 22.63
N ASP A 59 3.51 7.50 23.70
CA ASP A 59 3.08 7.24 25.09
C ASP A 59 2.86 5.75 25.43
N THR A 60 3.32 4.80 24.59
CA THR A 60 3.28 3.35 24.89
C THR A 60 4.60 2.77 25.41
N ILE A 61 5.58 3.62 25.73
CA ILE A 61 6.89 3.17 26.23
C ILE A 61 6.73 2.73 27.69
N LEU A 62 7.18 1.52 28.00
CA LEU A 62 7.29 1.00 29.36
C LEU A 62 8.63 1.44 29.95
N ASP A 63 8.61 1.87 31.21
CA ASP A 63 9.83 2.17 31.97
C ASP A 63 10.52 0.87 32.38
N TYR A 64 11.84 0.80 32.19
CA TYR A 64 12.67 -0.38 32.50
C TYR A 64 13.91 0.07 33.26
N ASP A 65 13.98 -0.32 34.53
CA ASP A 65 15.08 0.04 35.44
C ASP A 65 16.41 -0.66 35.10
N ASP A 66 16.34 -1.86 34.51
CA ASP A 66 17.52 -2.63 34.13
C ASP A 66 17.51 -2.95 32.62
N ILE A 67 18.34 -2.20 31.90
CA ILE A 67 18.52 -2.32 30.44
C ILE A 67 19.77 -3.12 30.05
N ILE A 68 20.57 -3.56 31.02
CA ILE A 68 21.87 -4.21 30.79
C ILE A 68 21.77 -5.72 30.98
N SER A 69 20.84 -6.19 31.80
CA SER A 69 20.63 -7.62 31.99
C SER A 69 20.22 -8.34 30.70
N PRO A 70 20.60 -9.62 30.54
CA PRO A 70 20.21 -10.43 29.40
C PRO A 70 18.68 -10.49 29.24
N ALA A 71 18.20 -10.42 28.00
CA ALA A 71 16.77 -10.45 27.69
C ALA A 71 16.10 -11.82 27.92
N SER A 72 16.89 -12.89 28.03
CA SER A 72 16.44 -14.25 28.28
C SER A 72 17.53 -15.04 29.02
N ASP A 73 17.15 -16.16 29.62
CA ASP A 73 18.11 -17.03 30.30
C ASP A 73 18.99 -17.77 29.27
N PRO A 74 20.26 -18.07 29.58
CA PRO A 74 21.14 -18.80 28.66
C PRO A 74 20.62 -20.19 28.28
N GLU A 75 19.85 -20.83 29.16
CA GLU A 75 19.25 -22.15 28.92
C GLU A 75 18.15 -22.13 27.84
N ASP A 76 17.61 -20.95 27.52
CA ASP A 76 16.60 -20.77 26.47
C ASP A 76 17.20 -20.79 25.06
N TRP A 77 18.54 -20.70 24.94
CA TRP A 77 19.23 -20.66 23.66
C TRP A 77 19.61 -22.06 23.18
N ASP A 78 18.91 -22.56 22.15
CA ASP A 78 19.20 -23.85 21.50
C ASP A 78 20.67 -23.98 21.03
N ALA A 79 21.33 -22.86 20.71
CA ALA A 79 22.72 -22.83 20.26
C ALA A 79 23.75 -23.15 21.36
N LEU A 80 23.34 -23.11 22.65
CA LEU A 80 24.19 -23.40 23.81
C LEU A 80 24.00 -24.83 24.34
N ARG A 81 23.19 -25.65 23.67
CA ARG A 81 22.87 -27.04 24.04
C ARG A 81 23.80 -28.07 23.40
#